data_AF-A0A973EWE4-F1
#
_entry.id   AF-A0A973EWE4-F1
#
_cell.length_a   1.000
_cell.length_b   1.000
_cell.length_c   1.000
_cell.angle_alpha   90.00
_cell.angle_beta   90.00
_cell.angle_gamma   90.00
#
_symmetry.space_group_name_H-M   'P 1'
#
loop_
_entity.id
_entity.type
_entity.pdbx_description
1 polymer ?
#
loop_
_entity_poly.entity_id
_entity_poly.type
_entity_poly.pdbx_seq_one_letter_code
_entity_poly.pdbx_strand_id
1 'polypeptide(L)'
;MHREILTQKQNELLPYLQVFKRKFYLVGGTAVALHIGHRRSIDFDLFCLTRLNKKDIRQKLTRFPIKIVKLSEDTDQIHFLINDVKVTFLNYPYKIEHSLTLEQYLTLPSLLSLASMKAYALGRRGKWKDYVDLYFILKEHLTINEISM
;
A
#
# COMPACT_ATOMS: atom_id res chain seq x y z
N MET A 1 9.99 -11.56 2.30
CA MET A 1 9.57 -10.33 1.58
C MET A 1 10.80 -9.64 1.02
N HIS A 2 10.70 -9.13 -0.20
CA HIS A 2 11.77 -8.50 -0.96
C HIS A 2 11.97 -7.03 -0.53
N ARG A 3 12.75 -6.79 0.54
CA ARG A 3 12.98 -5.43 1.07
C ARG A 3 13.83 -4.56 0.15
N GLU A 4 14.64 -5.17 -0.71
CA GLU A 4 15.48 -4.51 -1.71
C GLU A 4 14.69 -3.68 -2.73
N ILE A 5 13.37 -3.88 -2.82
CA ILE A 5 12.48 -3.06 -3.66
C ILE A 5 12.27 -1.66 -3.09
N LEU A 6 12.46 -1.48 -1.78
CA LEU A 6 12.25 -0.22 -1.08
C LEU A 6 13.47 0.68 -1.21
N THR A 7 13.21 1.96 -1.45
CA THR A 7 14.25 2.99 -1.40
C THR A 7 14.74 3.21 0.03
N GLN A 8 15.92 3.82 0.17
CA GLN A 8 16.44 4.21 1.48
C GLN A 8 15.44 5.07 2.27
N LYS A 9 14.82 6.08 1.64
CA LYS A 9 13.82 6.95 2.27
C LYS A 9 12.58 6.18 2.73
N GLN A 10 12.14 5.16 1.99
CA GLN A 10 11.04 4.29 2.42
C GLN A 10 11.42 3.45 3.64
N ASN A 11 12.65 2.92 3.68
CA ASN A 11 13.16 2.17 4.83
C ASN A 11 13.26 3.04 6.09
N GLU A 12 13.70 4.29 5.95
CA GLU A 12 13.73 5.27 7.05
C GLU A 12 12.32 5.65 7.54
N LEU A 13 11.33 5.68 6.64
CA LEU A 13 9.95 6.05 6.96
C LEU A 13 9.15 4.92 7.63
N LEU A 14 9.43 3.65 7.33
CA LEU A 14 8.67 2.49 7.82
C LEU A 14 8.44 2.48 9.34
N PRO A 15 9.45 2.72 10.20
CA PRO A 15 9.24 2.77 11.65
C PRO A 15 8.18 3.77 12.10
N TYR A 16 8.10 4.93 11.44
CA TYR A 16 7.11 5.94 11.77
C TYR A 16 5.69 5.52 11.37
N LEU A 17 5.54 4.78 10.27
CA LEU A 17 4.24 4.28 9.82
C LEU A 17 3.63 3.25 10.77
N GLN A 18 4.42 2.68 11.68
CA GLN A 18 3.94 1.74 12.71
C GLN A 18 2.79 2.29 13.54
N VAL A 19 2.72 3.60 13.76
CA VAL A 19 1.62 4.24 14.51
C VAL A 19 0.24 4.03 13.86
N PHE A 20 0.22 3.70 12.56
CA PHE A 20 -0.99 3.47 11.77
C PHE A 20 -1.39 2.00 11.69
N LYS A 21 -0.53 1.06 12.09
CA LYS A 21 -0.69 -0.39 11.84
C LYS A 21 -1.97 -1.03 12.39
N ARG A 22 -2.57 -0.43 13.43
CA ARG A 22 -3.82 -0.95 14.03
C ARG A 22 -5.04 -0.67 13.17
N LYS A 23 -4.98 0.36 12.32
CA LYS A 23 -6.11 0.80 11.49
C LYS A 23 -5.86 0.58 10.01
N PHE A 24 -4.61 0.68 9.58
CA PHE A 24 -4.22 0.66 8.19
C PHE A 24 -3.31 -0.53 7.88
N TYR A 25 -3.45 -1.04 6.66
CA TYR A 25 -2.61 -2.08 6.08
C TYR A 25 -2.05 -1.62 4.73
N LEU A 26 -0.87 -2.13 4.38
CA LEU A 26 -0.16 -1.79 3.16
C LEU A 26 -0.72 -2.58 1.97
N VAL A 27 -1.02 -1.86 0.89
CA VAL A 27 -1.53 -2.43 -0.36
C VAL A 27 -0.80 -1.84 -1.57
N GLY A 28 -1.36 -2.08 -2.76
CA GLY A 28 -0.92 -1.43 -3.98
C GLY A 28 0.37 -2.03 -4.55
N GLY A 29 1.03 -1.25 -5.41
CA GLY A 29 2.21 -1.72 -6.13
C GLY A 29 3.39 -2.07 -5.22
N THR A 30 3.52 -1.39 -4.09
CA THR A 30 4.58 -1.65 -3.10
C THR A 30 4.33 -2.95 -2.34
N ALA A 31 3.09 -3.25 -1.96
CA ALA A 31 2.76 -4.53 -1.34
C ALA A 31 3.05 -5.69 -2.30
N VAL A 32 2.65 -5.58 -3.58
CA VAL A 32 2.95 -6.62 -4.59
C VAL A 32 4.46 -6.80 -4.76
N ALA A 33 5.20 -5.71 -4.93
CA ALA A 33 6.66 -5.78 -5.08
C ALA A 33 7.37 -6.39 -3.85
N LEU A 34 6.87 -6.16 -2.63
CA LEU A 34 7.40 -6.81 -1.43
C LEU A 34 7.18 -8.33 -1.42
N HIS A 35 6.13 -8.82 -2.09
CA HIS A 35 5.85 -10.25 -2.22
C HIS A 35 6.75 -10.92 -3.25
N ILE A 36 6.95 -10.31 -4.42
CA ILE A 36 7.53 -11.01 -5.58
C ILE A 36 8.84 -10.40 -6.13
N GLY A 37 9.29 -9.26 -5.62
CA GLY A 37 10.61 -8.70 -5.95
C GLY A 37 10.80 -8.22 -7.39
N HIS A 38 9.74 -8.22 -8.22
CA HIS A 38 9.82 -8.02 -9.67
C HIS A 38 10.19 -6.59 -10.10
N ARG A 39 9.98 -5.60 -9.23
CA ARG A 39 10.35 -4.20 -9.49
C ARG A 39 10.46 -3.38 -8.21
N ARG A 40 11.11 -2.22 -8.31
CA ARG A 40 11.02 -1.18 -7.27
C ARG A 40 9.65 -0.49 -7.24
N SER A 41 9.26 -0.01 -6.07
CA SER A 41 8.06 0.81 -5.87
C SER A 41 8.37 1.95 -4.89
N ILE A 42 7.79 3.14 -5.12
CA ILE A 42 8.26 4.40 -4.52
C ILE A 42 7.22 5.10 -3.63
N ASP A 43 6.08 4.46 -3.40
CA ASP A 43 4.95 4.96 -2.64
C ASP A 43 4.54 3.98 -1.53
N PHE A 44 3.78 4.47 -0.56
CA PHE A 44 3.04 3.65 0.40
C PHE A 44 1.54 3.95 0.27
N ASP A 45 0.76 2.94 -0.09
CA ASP A 45 -0.69 3.01 -0.09
C ASP A 45 -1.23 2.25 1.13
N LEU A 46 -1.80 3.00 2.08
CA LEU A 46 -2.31 2.50 3.35
C LEU A 46 -3.83 2.54 3.36
N PHE A 47 -4.46 1.36 3.33
CA PHE A 47 -5.91 1.23 3.24
C PHE A 47 -6.51 0.89 4.60
N CYS A 48 -7.74 1.32 4.86
CA CYS A 48 -8.52 0.89 6.01
C CYS A 48 -9.99 0.67 5.64
N LEU A 49 -10.67 -0.22 6.38
CA LEU A 49 -12.09 -0.53 6.16
C LEU A 49 -13.05 0.57 6.63
N THR A 50 -12.62 1.38 7.60
CA THR A 50 -13.47 2.38 8.24
C THR A 50 -13.24 3.76 7.66
N ARG A 51 -14.24 4.64 7.80
CA ARG A 51 -14.13 6.04 7.40
C ARG A 51 -12.83 6.69 7.91
N LEU A 52 -12.19 7.47 7.05
CA LEU A 52 -10.97 8.17 7.41
C LEU A 52 -11.25 9.22 8.50
N ASN A 53 -10.52 9.10 9.61
CA ASN A 53 -10.39 10.19 10.56
C ASN A 53 -9.16 11.01 10.18
N LYS A 54 -9.34 11.96 9.26
CA LYS A 54 -8.24 12.77 8.72
C LYS A 54 -7.61 13.67 9.78
N LYS A 55 -8.37 14.05 10.82
CA LYS A 55 -7.85 14.81 11.97
C LYS A 55 -6.86 13.97 12.77
N ASP A 56 -7.21 12.72 13.08
CA ASP A 56 -6.32 11.76 13.76
C ASP A 56 -5.04 11.48 12.95
N ILE A 57 -5.16 11.30 11.63
CA ILE A 57 -4.00 11.12 10.75
C ILE A 57 -3.06 12.32 10.86
N ARG A 58 -3.57 13.55 10.69
CA ARG A 58 -2.76 14.77 10.79
C ARG A 58 -2.10 14.89 12.16
N GLN A 59 -2.84 14.63 13.24
CA GLN A 59 -2.31 14.71 14.60
C GLN A 59 -1.19 13.69 14.88
N LYS A 60 -1.26 12.50 14.29
CA LYS A 60 -0.17 11.51 14.39
C LYS A 60 1.05 11.98 13.61
N LEU A 61 0.82 12.53 12.40
CA LEU A 61 1.89 13.03 11.54
C LEU A 61 2.63 14.24 12.14
N THR A 62 1.98 15.12 12.93
CA THR A 62 2.67 16.25 13.56
C THR A 62 3.73 15.83 14.59
N ARG A 63 3.73 14.57 15.04
CA ARG A 63 4.73 14.03 15.97
C ARG A 63 6.00 13.53 15.28
N PHE A 64 5.99 13.48 13.94
CA PHE A 64 7.12 12.95 13.19
C PHE A 64 8.18 14.04 13.06
N PRO A 65 9.45 13.77 13.43
CA PRO A 65 10.55 14.74 13.30
C PRO A 65 11.08 14.82 11.86
N ILE A 66 10.21 14.72 10.85
CA ILE A 66 10.56 14.69 9.42
C ILE A 66 9.60 15.57 8.62
N LYS A 67 10.07 16.06 7.46
CA LYS A 67 9.30 16.94 6.58
C LYS A 67 8.04 16.23 6.07
N ILE A 68 6.88 16.87 6.28
CA ILE A 68 5.58 16.39 5.81
C ILE A 68 4.88 17.50 5.04
N VAL A 69 4.41 17.20 3.84
CA VAL A 69 3.63 18.11 3.00
C VAL A 69 2.33 17.43 2.60
N LYS A 70 1.18 18.06 2.87
CA LYS A 70 -0.11 17.58 2.34
C LYS A 70 -0.13 17.84 0.83
N LEU A 71 -0.39 16.80 0.03
CA LEU A 71 -0.48 16.91 -1.43
C LEU A 71 -1.92 17.19 -1.87
N SER A 72 -2.85 16.32 -1.46
CA SER A 72 -4.26 16.44 -1.83
C SER A 72 -5.13 15.67 -0.84
N GLU A 73 -6.42 15.97 -0.87
CA GLU A 73 -7.41 15.39 0.02
C GLU A 73 -8.75 15.31 -0.70
N ASP A 74 -9.42 14.18 -0.56
CA ASP A 74 -10.75 13.91 -1.09
C ASP A 74 -11.57 13.21 0.02
N THR A 75 -12.85 12.94 -0.22
CA THR A 75 -13.78 12.33 0.75
C THR A 75 -13.19 11.09 1.40
N ASP A 76 -12.72 10.14 0.59
CA ASP A 76 -12.23 8.82 1.05
C ASP A 76 -10.71 8.68 1.09
N GLN A 77 -9.95 9.71 0.73
CA GLN A 77 -8.48 9.62 0.70
C GLN A 77 -7.79 10.92 1.13
N ILE A 78 -6.56 10.78 1.63
CA ILE A 78 -5.66 11.89 1.88
C ILE A 78 -4.23 11.49 1.53
N HIS A 79 -3.52 12.37 0.83
CA HIS A 79 -2.18 12.11 0.34
C HIS A 79 -1.17 13.08 0.96
N PHE A 80 -0.03 12.54 1.36
CA PHE A 80 1.09 13.28 1.90
C PHE A 80 2.37 12.93 1.14
N LEU A 81 3.30 13.88 1.13
CA LEU A 81 4.71 13.64 0.87
C LEU A 81 5.42 13.67 2.22
N ILE A 82 5.95 12.54 2.67
CA ILE A 82 6.62 12.39 3.96
C ILE A 82 8.05 11.97 3.69
N ASN A 83 9.02 12.82 4.01
CA ASN A 83 10.44 12.61 3.65
C ASN A 83 10.60 12.21 2.17
N ASP A 84 9.96 12.94 1.26
CA ASP A 84 9.89 12.69 -0.19
C ASP A 84 9.28 11.35 -0.64
N VAL A 85 8.71 10.57 0.28
CA VAL A 85 7.93 9.37 -0.04
C VAL A 85 6.45 9.74 -0.08
N LYS A 86 5.78 9.37 -1.18
CA LYS A 86 4.33 9.56 -1.27
C LYS A 86 3.63 8.53 -0.38
N VAL A 87 2.80 9.01 0.54
CA VAL A 87 1.96 8.18 1.41
C VAL A 87 0.49 8.52 1.18
N THR A 88 -0.30 7.52 0.82
CA THR A 88 -1.74 7.62 0.66
C THR A 88 -2.41 6.93 1.83
N PHE A 89 -3.38 7.59 2.48
CA PHE A 89 -4.35 6.94 3.35
C PHE A 89 -5.69 6.90 2.62
N LEU A 90 -6.30 5.73 2.52
CA LEU A 90 -7.54 5.54 1.76
C LEU A 90 -8.53 4.65 2.53
N ASN A 91 -9.80 5.05 2.53
CA ASN A 91 -10.92 4.24 2.98
C ASN A 91 -11.34 3.29 1.86
N TYR A 92 -11.17 1.99 2.08
CA TYR A 92 -11.51 0.94 1.12
C TYR A 92 -12.72 0.15 1.65
N PRO A 93 -13.89 0.20 0.98
CA PRO A 93 -15.15 -0.30 1.54
C PRO A 93 -15.30 -1.82 1.52
N TYR A 94 -14.22 -2.57 1.23
CA TYR A 94 -14.21 -4.02 1.21
C TYR A 94 -13.31 -4.56 2.31
N LYS A 95 -13.79 -5.56 3.04
CA LYS A 95 -13.00 -6.23 4.07
C LYS A 95 -11.94 -7.11 3.39
N ILE A 96 -10.68 -6.79 3.61
CA ILE A 96 -9.53 -7.56 3.12
C ILE A 96 -8.76 -8.11 4.30
N GLU A 97 -8.47 -9.41 4.28
CA GLU A 97 -7.58 -10.02 5.27
C GLU A 97 -6.13 -9.59 5.02
N HIS A 98 -5.43 -9.21 6.08
CA HIS A 98 -4.05 -8.74 6.03
C HIS A 98 -3.22 -9.39 7.15
N SER A 99 -3.14 -10.72 7.13
CA SER A 99 -2.47 -11.52 8.16
C SER A 99 -0.94 -11.51 8.05
N LEU A 100 -0.38 -11.10 6.92
CA LEU A 100 1.06 -11.04 6.72
C LEU A 100 1.66 -9.76 7.31
N THR A 101 2.84 -9.89 7.89
CA THR A 101 3.53 -8.80 8.59
C THR A 101 4.77 -8.34 7.81
N LEU A 102 4.83 -7.05 7.52
CA LEU A 102 6.07 -6.37 7.15
C LEU A 102 6.76 -5.96 8.47
N GLU A 103 7.48 -6.93 9.05
CA GLU A 103 8.12 -6.82 10.36
C GLU A 103 7.10 -6.38 11.43
N GLN A 104 7.50 -5.52 12.38
CA GLN A 104 6.58 -4.95 13.36
C GLN A 104 5.80 -3.72 12.86
N TYR A 105 6.06 -3.26 11.63
CA TYR A 105 5.65 -1.94 11.16
C TYR A 105 4.24 -1.92 10.58
N LEU A 106 3.94 -2.80 9.62
CA LEU A 106 2.66 -2.81 8.91
C LEU A 106 2.24 -4.25 8.62
N THR A 107 0.95 -4.43 8.36
CA THR A 107 0.42 -5.66 7.80
C THR A 107 0.12 -5.50 6.32
N LEU A 108 0.05 -6.59 5.58
CA LEU A 108 -0.35 -6.61 4.17
C LEU A 108 -1.22 -7.85 3.86
N PRO A 109 -2.06 -7.76 2.81
CA PRO A 109 -2.80 -8.91 2.31
C PRO A 109 -1.88 -9.95 1.65
N SER A 110 -2.44 -11.14 1.44
CA SER A 110 -1.81 -12.18 0.63
C SER A 110 -1.60 -11.70 -0.81
N LEU A 111 -0.68 -12.35 -1.54
CA LEU A 111 -0.47 -12.07 -2.95
C LEU A 111 -1.75 -12.25 -3.77
N LEU A 112 -2.56 -13.26 -3.44
CA LEU A 112 -3.85 -13.52 -4.08
C LEU A 112 -4.82 -12.34 -3.91
N SER A 113 -5.02 -11.85 -2.68
CA SER A 113 -5.89 -10.69 -2.44
C SER A 113 -5.37 -9.44 -3.15
N LEU A 114 -4.06 -9.21 -3.17
CA LEU A 114 -3.46 -8.10 -3.91
C LEU A 114 -3.66 -8.24 -5.43
N ALA A 115 -3.58 -9.46 -5.96
CA ALA A 115 -3.84 -9.74 -7.37
C ALA A 115 -5.30 -9.47 -7.74
N SER A 116 -6.27 -9.90 -6.94
CA SER A 116 -7.69 -9.61 -7.14
C SER A 116 -7.97 -8.09 -7.06
N MET A 117 -7.34 -7.39 -6.11
CA MET A 117 -7.41 -5.92 -6.03
C MET A 117 -6.83 -5.23 -7.27
N LYS A 118 -5.74 -5.76 -7.83
CA LYS A 118 -5.13 -5.26 -9.07
C LYS A 118 -6.03 -5.50 -10.28
N ALA A 119 -6.58 -6.70 -10.42
CA ALA A 119 -7.53 -7.02 -11.48
C ALA A 119 -8.77 -6.11 -11.44
N TYR A 120 -9.32 -5.88 -10.23
CA TYR A 120 -10.41 -4.94 -10.02
C TYR A 120 -10.05 -3.50 -10.42
N ALA A 121 -8.85 -3.02 -10.05
CA ALA A 121 -8.40 -1.68 -10.40
C ALA A 121 -8.11 -1.50 -11.91
N LEU A 122 -7.62 -2.55 -12.57
CA LEU A 122 -7.30 -2.55 -14.01
C LEU A 122 -8.52 -2.17 -14.85
N GLY A 123 -9.70 -2.76 -14.54
CA GLY A 123 -10.95 -2.48 -15.23
C GLY A 123 -11.49 -1.05 -15.08
N ARG A 124 -10.88 -0.21 -14.22
CA ARG A 124 -11.36 1.15 -13.93
C ARG A 124 -10.36 2.24 -14.32
N ARG A 125 -9.05 2.00 -14.16
CA ARG A 125 -8.00 3.01 -14.34
C ARG A 125 -6.95 2.67 -15.40
N GLY A 126 -6.69 1.37 -15.63
CA GLY A 126 -5.77 0.89 -16.66
C GLY A 126 -4.36 1.50 -16.65
N LYS A 127 -3.64 1.52 -15.50
CA LYS A 127 -2.24 2.01 -15.52
C LYS A 127 -1.29 0.91 -15.99
N TRP A 128 -0.25 1.28 -16.74
CA TRP A 128 0.76 0.33 -17.22
C TRP A 128 1.38 -0.54 -16.10
N LYS A 129 1.58 0.01 -14.90
CA LYS A 129 2.12 -0.73 -13.75
C LYS A 129 1.18 -1.85 -13.27
N ASP A 130 -0.13 -1.69 -13.45
CA ASP A 130 -1.10 -2.72 -13.08
C ASP A 130 -0.99 -3.93 -14.01
N TYR A 131 -0.74 -3.71 -15.32
CA TYR A 131 -0.45 -4.78 -16.27
C TYR A 131 0.86 -5.50 -15.95
N VAL A 132 1.92 -4.76 -15.60
CA VAL A 132 3.22 -5.36 -15.22
C VAL A 132 3.07 -6.21 -13.96
N ASP A 133 2.42 -5.69 -12.93
CA ASP A 133 2.18 -6.44 -11.70
C ASP A 133 1.39 -7.73 -11.98
N LEU A 134 0.29 -7.65 -12.75
CA LEU A 134 -0.51 -8.82 -13.11
C LEU A 134 0.24 -9.81 -14.00
N TYR A 135 1.07 -9.33 -14.94
CA TYR A 135 1.87 -10.19 -15.80
C TYR A 135 2.82 -11.09 -14.99
N PHE A 136 3.61 -10.52 -14.07
CA PHE A 136 4.54 -11.30 -13.25
C PHE A 136 3.81 -12.21 -12.27
N ILE A 137 2.70 -11.73 -11.67
CA ILE A 137 1.85 -12.58 -10.82
C ILE A 137 1.35 -13.80 -11.61
N LEU A 138 0.79 -13.59 -12.81
CA LEU A 138 0.20 -14.65 -13.62
C LEU A 138 1.22 -15.61 -14.22
N LYS A 139 2.43 -15.12 -14.47
CA LYS A 139 3.50 -15.91 -15.07
C LYS A 139 4.19 -16.84 -14.06
N GLU A 140 4.37 -16.37 -12.83
CA GLU A 140 5.32 -17.00 -11.89
C GLU A 140 4.68 -17.43 -10.55
N HIS A 141 3.45 -16.99 -10.25
CA HIS A 141 2.89 -17.17 -8.90
C HIS A 141 1.46 -17.69 -8.83
N LEU A 142 0.52 -17.17 -9.63
CA LEU A 142 -0.90 -17.49 -9.54
C LEU A 142 -1.49 -17.69 -10.93
N THR A 143 -2.54 -18.48 -11.03
CA THR A 143 -3.32 -18.63 -12.27
C THR A 143 -4.46 -17.61 -12.32
N ILE A 144 -5.00 -17.39 -13.52
CA ILE A 144 -6.18 -16.53 -13.69
C ILE A 144 -7.40 -17.06 -12.93
N ASN A 145 -7.56 -18.38 -12.87
CA ASN A 145 -8.67 -19.02 -12.18
C ASN A 145 -8.65 -18.73 -10.68
N GLU A 146 -7.46 -18.80 -10.05
CA GLU A 146 -7.32 -18.47 -8.63
C GLU A 146 -7.72 -17.02 -8.34
N ILE A 147 -7.36 -16.08 -9.22
CA ILE A 147 -7.64 -14.64 -9.04
C ILE A 147 -9.14 -14.32 -9.25
N SER A 148 -9.82 -15.06 -10.12
CA SER A 148 -11.21 -14.81 -10.53
C SER A 148 -12.27 -15.46 -9.64
N MET A 149 -11.88 -16.36 -8.74
CA MET A 149 -12.79 -17.08 -7.83
C MET A 149 -13.15 -16.27 -6.58
#